data_AF-A0A847I1T6-F1
#
_entry.id   AF-A0A847I1T6-F1
#
_cell.length_a   1.000
_cell.length_b   1.000
_cell.length_c   1.000
_cell.angle_alpha   90.00
_cell.angle_beta   90.00
_cell.angle_gamma   90.00
#
_symmetry.space_group_name_H-M   'P 1'
#
loop_
_entity.id
_entity.type
_entity.pdbx_description
1 polymer ?
#
loop_
_entity_poly.entity_id
_entity_poly.type
_entity_poly.pdbx_seq_one_letter_code
_entity_poly.pdbx_strand_id
1 'polypeptide(L)'
;MAVVTPLLLTMLFGIIEYGWVFTVRQGLTTAAREGARVAALPGSTDADIRERVASFLNPLGVTTYNVKITHATPSDATETVQVTVPYADVTLIGSFFGSTDYDLGATCSMRKEGVD
;
A
#
# COMPACT_ATOMS: atom_id res chain seq x y z
N MET A 1 -38.28 3.12 18.26
CA MET A 1 -36.96 3.69 17.90
C MET A 1 -35.84 2.95 18.64
N ALA A 2 -35.71 1.64 18.44
CA ALA A 2 -34.65 0.84 19.07
C ALA A 2 -33.73 0.18 18.04
N VAL A 3 -34.25 -0.10 16.84
CA VAL A 3 -33.50 -0.75 15.74
C VAL A 3 -32.81 0.28 14.82
N VAL A 4 -33.32 1.50 14.76
CA VAL A 4 -32.79 2.54 13.87
C VAL A 4 -31.41 3.05 14.33
N THR A 5 -31.23 3.29 15.63
CA THR A 5 -29.95 3.75 16.19
C THR A 5 -28.80 2.77 15.93
N PRO A 6 -28.90 1.46 16.23
CA PRO A 6 -27.81 0.53 15.94
C PRO A 6 -27.55 0.39 14.43
N LEU A 7 -28.58 0.48 13.58
CA LEU A 7 -28.41 0.45 12.12
C LEU A 7 -27.65 1.68 11.60
N LEU A 8 -27.94 2.87 12.14
CA LEU A 8 -27.22 4.09 11.75
C LEU A 8 -25.77 4.08 12.23
N LEU A 9 -25.50 3.52 13.42
CA LEU A 9 -24.14 3.39 13.93
C LEU A 9 -23.31 2.40 13.11
N THR A 10 -23.87 1.25 12.71
CA THR A 10 -23.17 0.31 11.83
C THR A 10 -22.86 0.94 10.47
N MET A 11 -23.82 1.67 9.89
CA MET A 11 -23.59 2.39 8.63
C MET A 11 -22.50 3.47 8.79
N LEU A 12 -22.52 4.24 9.88
CA LEU A 12 -21.53 5.28 10.15
C LEU A 12 -20.12 4.70 10.29
N PHE A 13 -19.94 3.65 11.09
CA PHE A 13 -18.64 2.99 11.25
C PHE A 13 -18.17 2.35 9.95
N GLY A 14 -19.08 1.79 9.15
CA GLY A 14 -18.76 1.27 7.81
C GLY A 14 -18.21 2.35 6.88
N ILE A 15 -18.81 3.55 6.87
CA ILE A 15 -18.34 4.68 6.06
C ILE A 15 -16.96 5.15 6.54
N ILE A 16 -16.74 5.26 7.84
CA ILE A 16 -15.46 5.70 8.42
C ILE A 16 -14.35 4.70 8.09
N GLU A 17 -14.60 3.40 8.32
CA GLU A 17 -13.65 2.32 8.00
C GLU A 17 -13.29 2.35 6.52
N TYR A 18 -14.29 2.42 5.63
CA TYR A 18 -14.05 2.46 4.19
C TYR A 18 -13.24 3.69 3.77
N GLY A 19 -13.55 4.88 4.32
CA GLY A 19 -12.81 6.10 4.02
C GLY A 19 -11.34 6.02 4.42
N TRP A 20 -11.06 5.42 5.58
CA TRP A 20 -9.69 5.18 6.05
C TRP A 20 -8.93 4.19 5.16
N VAL A 21 -9.53 3.02 4.89
CA VAL A 21 -8.95 1.98 4.03
C VAL A 21 -8.68 2.52 2.62
N PHE A 22 -9.60 3.32 2.09
CA PHE A 22 -9.43 3.98 0.79
C PHE A 22 -8.23 4.94 0.79
N THR A 23 -8.05 5.72 1.86
CA THR A 23 -6.90 6.61 2.03
C THR A 23 -5.59 5.83 2.06
N VAL A 24 -5.54 4.74 2.81
CA VAL A 24 -4.35 3.86 2.88
C VAL A 24 -4.04 3.24 1.52
N ARG A 25 -5.06 2.75 0.80
CA ARG A 25 -4.88 2.19 -0.55
C ARG A 25 -4.34 3.21 -1.56
N GLN A 26 -4.80 4.46 -1.45
CA GLN A 26 -4.26 5.54 -2.27
C GLN A 26 -2.79 5.80 -1.92
N GLY A 27 -2.46 5.84 -0.63
CA GLY A 27 -1.08 5.94 -0.13
C GLY A 27 -0.18 4.82 -0.66
N LEU A 28 -0.63 3.57 -0.61
CA LEU A 28 0.09 2.42 -1.15
C LEU A 28 0.36 2.55 -2.65
N THR A 29 -0.64 3.03 -3.40
CA THR A 29 -0.51 3.23 -4.85
C THR A 29 0.52 4.31 -5.17
N THR A 30 0.47 5.44 -4.47
CA THR A 30 1.46 6.52 -4.61
C THR A 30 2.86 6.04 -4.20
N ALA A 31 2.97 5.31 -3.09
CA ALA A 31 4.23 4.76 -2.60
C ALA A 31 4.84 3.76 -3.60
N ALA A 32 4.04 2.83 -4.14
CA ALA A 32 4.49 1.88 -5.16
C ALA A 32 4.96 2.59 -6.44
N ARG A 33 4.23 3.62 -6.89
CA ARG A 33 4.60 4.42 -8.07
C ARG A 33 5.91 5.17 -7.87
N GLU A 34 6.08 5.81 -6.72
CA GLU A 34 7.30 6.55 -6.42
C GLU A 34 8.49 5.63 -6.14
N GLY A 35 8.25 4.47 -5.52
CA GLY A 35 9.25 3.41 -5.38
C GLY A 35 9.70 2.87 -6.74
N ALA A 36 8.77 2.59 -7.65
CA ALA A 36 9.09 2.14 -9.02
C ALA A 36 9.85 3.21 -9.81
N ARG A 37 9.54 4.50 -9.60
CA ARG A 37 10.29 5.61 -10.20
C ARG A 37 11.74 5.64 -9.74
N VAL A 38 11.96 5.47 -8.43
CA VAL A 38 13.32 5.38 -7.87
C VAL A 38 14.05 4.15 -8.41
N ALA A 39 13.39 2.99 -8.46
CA ALA A 39 13.97 1.75 -8.97
C ALA A 39 14.39 1.84 -10.45
N ALA A 40 13.68 2.62 -11.26
CA ALA A 40 14.01 2.81 -12.67
C ALA A 40 15.29 3.64 -12.89
N LEU A 41 15.75 4.42 -11.90
CA LEU A 41 16.95 5.23 -12.00
C LEU A 41 18.23 4.36 -11.89
N PRO A 42 19.26 4.67 -12.70
CA PRO A 42 20.55 4.00 -12.62
C PRO A 42 21.23 4.27 -11.27
N GLY A 43 21.83 3.23 -10.69
CA GLY A 43 22.53 3.33 -9.39
C GLY A 43 21.63 3.40 -8.16
N SER A 44 20.30 3.27 -8.31
CA SER A 44 19.40 3.17 -7.16
C SER A 44 19.59 1.85 -6.41
N THR A 45 19.55 1.91 -5.08
CA THR A 45 19.62 0.73 -4.22
C THR A 45 18.24 0.34 -3.69
N ASP A 46 18.09 -0.91 -3.27
CA ASP A 46 16.89 -1.37 -2.57
C ASP A 46 16.60 -0.54 -1.30
N ALA A 47 17.62 0.04 -0.66
CA ALA A 47 17.45 0.90 0.49
C ALA A 47 16.76 2.22 0.10
N ASP A 48 17.18 2.85 -1.00
CA ASP A 48 16.59 4.09 -1.50
C ASP A 48 15.11 3.90 -1.88
N ILE A 49 14.79 2.75 -2.50
CA ILE A 49 13.41 2.40 -2.86
C ILE A 49 12.56 2.26 -1.60
N ARG A 50 13.06 1.54 -0.59
CA ARG A 50 12.34 1.35 0.69
C ARG A 50 12.18 2.65 1.47
N GLU A 51 13.20 3.51 1.50
CA GLU A 51 13.11 4.82 2.14
C GLU A 51 12.07 5.70 1.44
N ARG A 52 12.05 5.68 0.10
CA ARG A 52 11.03 6.40 -0.67
C ARG A 52 9.63 5.89 -0.35
N VAL A 53 9.41 4.57 -0.33
CA VAL A 53 8.12 3.98 0.05
C VAL A 53 7.74 4.37 1.50
N ALA A 54 8.68 4.30 2.43
CA ALA A 54 8.46 4.67 3.83
C ALA A 54 8.03 6.14 3.98
N SER A 55 8.57 7.06 3.17
CA SER A 55 8.20 8.48 3.23
C SER A 55 6.71 8.75 2.95
N PHE A 56 6.04 7.87 2.20
CA PHE A 56 4.61 7.95 1.91
C PHE A 56 3.73 7.16 2.88
N LEU A 57 4.25 6.08 3.48
CA LEU A 57 3.49 5.23 4.42
C LEU A 57 3.59 5.67 5.88
N ASN A 58 4.73 6.23 6.30
CA ASN A 58 4.93 6.70 7.68
C ASN A 58 3.91 7.77 8.11
N PRO A 59 3.55 8.78 7.28
CA PRO A 59 2.53 9.76 7.65
C PRO A 59 1.13 9.15 7.82
N LEU A 60 0.88 7.99 7.23
CA LEU A 60 -0.37 7.23 7.37
C LEU A 60 -0.35 6.29 8.59
N GLY A 61 0.72 6.29 9.38
CA GLY A 61 0.86 5.40 10.53
C GLY A 61 1.04 3.92 10.18
N VAL A 62 1.28 3.60 8.90
CA VAL A 62 1.45 2.22 8.43
C VAL A 62 2.91 1.81 8.60
N THR A 63 3.21 1.12 9.70
CA THR A 63 4.57 0.68 10.04
C THR A 63 4.89 -0.75 9.60
N THR A 64 3.87 -1.59 9.49
CA THR A 64 3.99 -3.00 9.10
C THR A 64 3.58 -3.15 7.65
N TYR A 65 4.55 -3.33 6.75
CA TYR A 65 4.29 -3.52 5.33
C TYR A 65 5.42 -4.33 4.68
N ASN A 66 5.09 -5.02 3.61
CA ASN A 66 6.04 -5.74 2.78
C ASN A 66 6.28 -4.98 1.47
N VAL A 67 7.55 -4.75 1.15
CA VAL A 67 7.96 -4.22 -0.16
C VAL A 67 8.68 -5.30 -0.93
N LYS A 68 8.07 -5.78 -2.00
CA LYS A 68 8.66 -6.71 -2.95
C LYS A 68 9.12 -5.93 -4.18
N ILE A 69 10.43 -5.93 -4.39
CA ILE A 69 11.10 -5.31 -5.53
C ILE A 69 11.50 -6.44 -6.47
N THR A 70 11.14 -6.33 -7.74
CA THR A 70 11.55 -7.25 -8.80
C THR A 70 12.38 -6.47 -9.80
N HIS A 71 13.68 -6.75 -9.78
CA HIS A 71 14.68 -6.07 -10.59
C HIS A 71 14.59 -6.45 -12.06
N ALA A 72 14.87 -5.49 -12.93
CA ALA A 72 14.95 -5.72 -14.37
C ALA A 72 16.10 -6.69 -14.68
N THR A 73 15.89 -7.52 -15.71
CA THR A 73 16.89 -8.48 -16.23
C THR A 73 17.22 -8.14 -17.68
N PRO A 74 18.31 -8.68 -18.27
CA PRO A 74 18.63 -8.43 -19.68
C PRO A 74 17.51 -8.83 -20.67
N SER A 75 16.62 -9.75 -20.27
CA SER A 75 15.44 -10.16 -21.04
C SER A 75 14.19 -9.31 -20.78
N ASP A 76 14.13 -8.63 -19.63
CA ASP A 76 12.98 -7.81 -19.24
C ASP A 76 13.46 -6.53 -18.55
N ALA A 77 13.37 -5.41 -19.28
CA ALA A 77 13.82 -4.10 -18.81
C ALA A 77 12.87 -3.44 -17.79
N THR A 78 11.95 -4.21 -17.19
CA THR A 78 10.89 -3.70 -16.32
C THR A 78 11.24 -3.90 -14.85
N GLU A 79 11.32 -2.79 -14.12
CA GLU A 79 11.42 -2.74 -12.66
C GLU A 79 10.02 -2.74 -12.07
N THR A 80 9.74 -3.64 -11.13
CA THR A 80 8.42 -3.73 -10.49
C THR A 80 8.53 -3.59 -8.99
N VAL A 81 7.73 -2.70 -8.41
CA VAL A 81 7.62 -2.50 -6.96
C VAL A 81 6.19 -2.81 -6.53
N GLN A 82 6.06 -3.81 -5.66
CA GLN A 82 4.82 -4.19 -5.00
C GLN A 82 4.92 -3.85 -3.53
N VAL A 83 3.91 -3.15 -3.03
CA VAL A 83 3.78 -2.76 -1.62
C VAL A 83 2.50 -3.38 -1.08
N THR A 84 2.62 -4.13 0.00
CA THR A 84 1.53 -4.91 0.60
C THR A 84 1.46 -4.67 2.11
N VAL A 85 0.26 -4.54 2.66
CA VAL A 85 -0.01 -4.31 4.08
C VAL A 85 -1.12 -5.27 4.51
N PRO A 86 -0.97 -5.98 5.65
CA PRO A 86 -2.06 -6.76 6.21
C PRO A 86 -3.26 -5.87 6.57
N TYR A 87 -4.47 -6.22 6.13
CA TYR A 87 -5.67 -5.44 6.46
C TYR A 87 -5.89 -5.32 7.98
N ALA A 88 -5.48 -6.34 8.73
CA ALA A 88 -5.53 -6.37 10.19
C ALA A 88 -4.77 -5.21 10.86
N ASP A 89 -3.72 -4.68 10.23
CA ASP A 89 -2.93 -3.57 10.77
C ASP A 89 -3.52 -2.18 10.43
N VAL A 90 -4.47 -2.15 9.48
CA VAL A 90 -5.07 -0.91 8.97
C VAL A 90 -6.49 -0.73 9.48
N THR A 91 -7.22 -1.80 9.80
CA THR A 91 -8.61 -1.71 10.25
C THR A 91 -8.77 -0.92 11.55
N LEU A 92 -9.79 -0.06 11.64
CA LEU A 92 -10.07 0.75 12.83
C LEU A 92 -10.97 0.02 13.83
N ILE A 93 -11.74 -0.95 13.36
CA ILE A 93 -12.80 -1.65 14.11
C ILE A 93 -12.59 -3.16 14.15
N GLY A 94 -11.46 -3.66 13.65
CA GLY A 94 -11.11 -5.07 13.65
C GLY A 94 -12.05 -5.92 12.80
N SER A 95 -12.33 -7.13 13.26
CA SER A 95 -13.16 -8.11 12.54
C SER A 95 -14.67 -7.83 12.58
N PHE A 96 -15.09 -6.59 12.85
CA PHE A 96 -16.50 -6.21 12.99
C PHE A 96 -17.32 -6.44 11.71
N PHE A 97 -16.72 -6.23 10.53
CA PHE A 97 -17.36 -6.44 9.23
C PHE A 97 -16.97 -7.75 8.53
N GLY A 98 -16.26 -8.66 9.21
CA GLY A 98 -15.86 -9.95 8.66
C GLY A 98 -14.39 -10.26 8.91
N SER A 99 -13.84 -11.18 8.11
CA SER A 99 -12.44 -11.57 8.22
C SER A 99 -11.50 -10.41 7.88
N THR A 100 -10.43 -10.28 8.65
CA THR A 100 -9.33 -9.33 8.42
C THR A 100 -8.09 -10.01 7.82
N ASP A 101 -8.19 -11.30 7.50
CA ASP A 101 -7.09 -12.14 6.98
C ASP A 101 -6.95 -11.98 5.46
N TYR A 102 -6.69 -10.76 5.03
CA TYR A 102 -6.37 -10.43 3.64
C TYR A 102 -5.44 -9.23 3.60
N ASP A 103 -4.70 -9.12 2.50
CA ASP A 103 -3.74 -8.05 2.31
C ASP A 103 -4.31 -6.93 1.42
N LEU A 104 -3.99 -5.68 1.77
CA LEU A 104 -4.12 -4.52 0.90
C LEU A 104 -2.79 -4.29 0.19
N GLY A 105 -2.81 -4.24 -1.14
CA GLY A 105 -1.58 -4.01 -1.89
C GLY A 105 -1.77 -3.17 -3.13
N ALA A 106 -0.67 -2.58 -3.56
CA ALA A 106 -0.55 -1.90 -4.85
C ALA A 106 0.77 -2.29 -5.51
N THR A 107 0.74 -2.44 -6.84
CA THR A 107 1.91 -2.76 -7.64
C THR A 107 2.06 -1.73 -8.74
N CYS A 108 3.29 -1.29 -8.96
CA CYS A 108 3.64 -0.42 -10.09
C CYS A 108 4.91 -0.93 -10.76
N SER A 109 4.96 -0.84 -12.08
CA SER A 109 6.13 -1.18 -12.86
C SER A 109 6.56 -0.03 -13.77
N MET A 110 7.87 0.14 -13.94
CA MET A 110 8.48 1.14 -14.81
C MET A 110 9.65 0.53 -15.58
N ARG A 111 9.95 1.06 -16.76
CA ARG A 111 11.11 0.61 -17.54
C ARG A 111 12.39 1.23 -16.97
N LYS A 112 13.45 0.44 -16.82
CA LYS A 112 14.77 0.90 -16.36
C LYS A 112 15.41 1.85 -17.38
N GLU A 113 15.89 3.00 -16.92
CA GLU A 113 16.42 4.08 -17.78
C GLU A 113 17.95 4.01 -18.01
N GLY A 114 18.64 3.00 -17.48
CA GLY A 114 20.07 2.79 -17.67
C GLY A 114 20.43 1.31 -17.81
N VAL A 115 21.34 1.01 -18.73
CA VAL A 115 22.00 -0.29 -18.89
C VAL A 115 23.25 -0.26 -18.02
N ASP A 116 23.32 -1.15 -17.03
CA ASP A 116 24.59 -1.70 -16.56
C ASP A 116 24.81 -3.06 -17.26
#